data_AF-A0A1S3PQ33-F1
#
_entry.id   AF-A0A1S3PQ33-F1
#
_cell.length_a   1.000
_cell.length_b   1.000
_cell.length_c   1.000
_cell.angle_alpha   90.00
_cell.angle_beta   90.00
_cell.angle_gamma   90.00
#
_symmetry.space_group_name_H-M   'P 1'
#
loop_
_entity.id
_entity.type
_entity.pdbx_description
1 polymer ?
#
loop_
_entity_poly.entity_id
_entity_poly.type
_entity_poly.pdbx_seq_one_letter_code
_entity_poly.pdbx_strand_id
1 'polypeptide(L)'
;MSKQEPNTSEVALTEGGAPEKFEFQYGLEGPTFKNENGESSKSHLSIIKVEQLDSLLPDQTDSSCGSGSPGDSGPPDSSGSGSNTSPASQFFRKCHQAGCTQFIFSEFTSRLSTITERIASQQASEEDFNLTLKVLEASGMLPEIFTKRDQEMEKRLRELQRETVAVRTARSAMRDACVMSFTS
;
A
#
# COMPACT_ATOMS: atom_id res chain seq x y z
N MET A 1 10.12 -74.53 -17.72
CA MET A 1 10.60 -74.53 -16.33
C MET A 1 9.92 -73.33 -15.67
N SER A 2 8.72 -73.37 -15.08
CA SER A 2 8.10 -74.22 -14.06
C SER A 2 8.87 -74.33 -12.75
N LYS A 3 8.15 -73.89 -11.69
CA LYS A 3 8.27 -74.13 -10.24
C LYS A 3 8.94 -72.98 -9.46
N GLN A 4 8.40 -72.45 -8.36
CA GLN A 4 7.24 -72.80 -7.53
C GLN A 4 7.06 -71.74 -6.42
N GLU A 5 5.84 -71.29 -6.16
CA GLU A 5 5.48 -70.71 -4.85
C GLU A 5 5.31 -71.83 -3.82
N PRO A 6 5.46 -71.51 -2.52
CA PRO A 6 4.26 -71.58 -1.71
C PRO A 6 4.06 -70.37 -0.77
N ASN A 7 2.86 -69.80 -0.91
CA ASN A 7 1.96 -69.25 0.12
C ASN A 7 2.27 -69.65 1.58
N THR A 8 2.14 -68.73 2.55
CA THR A 8 1.02 -68.68 3.51
C THR A 8 1.16 -67.51 4.51
N SER A 9 0.09 -66.71 4.57
CA SER A 9 -0.45 -65.73 5.54
C SER A 9 0.20 -65.49 6.92
N GLU A 10 0.23 -64.23 7.38
CA GLU A 10 -0.73 -63.69 8.39
C GLU A 10 -0.66 -62.14 8.59
N VAL A 11 -1.77 -61.47 8.26
CA VAL A 11 -2.47 -60.34 8.92
C VAL A 11 -1.74 -59.02 9.32
N ALA A 12 -2.13 -57.97 8.58
CA ALA A 12 -2.47 -56.58 8.93
C ALA A 12 -1.87 -55.88 10.17
N LEU A 13 -1.25 -54.72 9.92
CA LEU A 13 -1.59 -53.46 10.60
C LEU A 13 -1.35 -52.29 9.63
N THR A 14 -2.38 -51.45 9.56
CA THR A 14 -2.51 -50.23 8.76
C THR A 14 -1.53 -49.15 9.19
N GLU A 15 -0.86 -48.48 8.25
CA GLU A 15 -1.01 -47.04 8.00
C GLU A 15 0.00 -46.60 6.93
N GLY A 16 -0.52 -46.04 5.84
CA GLY A 16 0.29 -45.44 4.80
C GLY A 16 0.82 -44.09 5.25
N GLY A 17 2.13 -43.89 5.11
CA GLY A 17 2.77 -42.58 5.21
C GLY A 17 3.62 -42.35 3.98
N ALA A 18 2.99 -41.95 2.87
CA ALA A 18 3.74 -41.35 1.77
C ALA A 18 4.33 -40.01 2.25
N PRO A 19 5.55 -39.62 1.84
CA PRO A 19 6.06 -38.29 2.13
C PRO A 19 5.22 -37.27 1.35
N GLU A 20 4.23 -36.67 2.01
CA GLU A 20 3.49 -35.55 1.43
C GLU A 20 4.47 -34.39 1.19
N LYS A 21 4.80 -34.20 -0.08
CA LYS A 21 5.33 -32.95 -0.60
C LYS A 21 4.23 -31.90 -0.41
N PHE A 22 4.27 -31.18 0.71
CA PHE A 22 3.41 -30.02 0.94
C PHE A 22 3.84 -28.87 0.02
N GLU A 23 3.41 -28.97 -1.25
CA GLU A 23 3.29 -27.80 -2.11
C GLU A 23 2.11 -27.00 -1.58
N PHE A 24 2.40 -25.85 -0.97
CA PHE A 24 1.36 -24.84 -0.72
C PHE A 24 0.91 -24.31 -2.08
N GLN A 25 -0.06 -25.00 -2.67
CA GLN A 25 -0.87 -24.46 -3.73
C GLN A 25 -1.73 -23.40 -3.07
N TYR A 26 -1.41 -22.12 -3.28
CA TYR A 26 -2.26 -20.99 -2.90
C TYR A 26 -3.54 -21.04 -3.76
N GLY A 27 -4.39 -22.02 -3.48
CA GLY A 27 -5.73 -22.18 -4.06
C GLY A 27 -6.68 -21.22 -3.36
N LEU A 28 -7.11 -20.20 -4.09
CA LEU A 28 -8.16 -19.26 -3.69
C LEU A 28 -9.53 -19.93 -3.81
N GLU A 29 -9.83 -20.89 -2.95
CA GLU A 29 -11.17 -21.48 -2.86
C GLU A 29 -11.77 -21.06 -1.51
N GLY A 30 -12.59 -20.01 -1.52
CA GLY A 30 -13.39 -19.62 -0.35
C GLY A 30 -14.43 -20.70 0.00
N PRO A 31 -14.96 -20.72 1.23
CA PRO A 31 -16.00 -21.68 1.61
C PRO A 31 -17.24 -21.53 0.73
N THR A 32 -17.61 -22.61 0.04
CA THR A 32 -18.78 -22.69 -0.83
C THR A 32 -20.06 -22.70 0.01
N PHE A 33 -20.84 -21.61 -0.05
CA PHE A 33 -22.25 -21.64 0.39
C PHE A 33 -23.12 -22.15 -0.77
N LYS A 34 -23.87 -23.23 -0.51
CA LYS A 34 -24.89 -23.74 -1.43
C LYS A 34 -26.26 -23.21 -1.03
N ASN A 35 -26.89 -22.49 -1.92
CA ASN A 35 -28.30 -22.08 -1.83
C ASN A 35 -29.10 -23.10 -2.65
N GLU A 36 -30.35 -23.38 -2.26
CA GLU A 36 -31.15 -24.51 -2.76
C GLU A 36 -31.57 -24.48 -4.24
N ASN A 37 -31.01 -23.58 -5.06
CA ASN A 37 -31.29 -23.49 -6.50
C ASN A 37 -30.07 -23.72 -7.42
N GLY A 38 -28.92 -24.19 -6.91
CA GLY A 38 -27.91 -24.85 -7.75
C GLY A 38 -27.12 -23.99 -8.76
N GLU A 39 -27.14 -22.66 -8.67
CA GLU A 39 -26.29 -21.80 -9.52
C GLU A 39 -25.02 -21.35 -8.77
N SER A 40 -23.86 -21.78 -9.27
CA SER A 40 -22.55 -21.38 -8.76
C SER A 40 -22.07 -20.12 -9.49
N SER A 41 -22.15 -18.96 -8.82
CA SER A 41 -21.53 -17.73 -9.32
C SER A 41 -20.10 -17.62 -8.81
N LYS A 42 -19.13 -17.82 -9.72
CA LYS A 42 -17.69 -17.69 -9.45
C LYS A 42 -17.26 -16.24 -9.67
N SER A 43 -17.05 -15.47 -8.60
CA SER A 43 -16.47 -14.13 -8.70
C SER A 43 -14.97 -14.23 -9.00
N HIS A 44 -14.59 -13.85 -10.21
CA HIS A 44 -13.20 -13.87 -10.68
C HIS A 44 -12.46 -12.63 -10.17
N LEU A 45 -11.76 -12.76 -9.03
CA LEU A 45 -10.89 -11.71 -8.49
C LEU A 45 -9.48 -11.89 -9.09
N SER A 46 -9.07 -11.00 -10.00
CA SER A 46 -7.74 -11.01 -10.59
C SER A 46 -6.74 -10.32 -9.65
N ILE A 47 -5.80 -11.09 -9.07
CA ILE A 47 -4.65 -10.54 -8.33
C ILE A 47 -3.51 -10.33 -9.34
N ILE A 48 -3.08 -9.08 -9.51
CA ILE A 48 -1.93 -8.72 -10.34
C ILE A 48 -0.65 -9.21 -9.65
N LYS A 49 0.19 -9.97 -10.35
CA LYS A 49 1.55 -10.33 -9.90
C LYS A 49 2.42 -9.07 -9.83
N VAL A 50 3.12 -8.90 -8.72
CA VAL A 50 3.93 -7.72 -8.34
C VAL A 50 5.17 -7.51 -9.23
N GLU A 51 5.44 -8.34 -10.24
CA GLU A 51 6.65 -8.25 -11.08
C GLU A 51 6.52 -7.34 -12.32
N GLN A 52 5.45 -6.54 -12.47
CA GLN A 52 5.14 -5.83 -13.73
C GLN A 52 5.20 -4.29 -13.67
N LEU A 53 6.00 -3.68 -12.77
CA LEU A 53 6.04 -2.23 -12.57
C LEU A 53 7.36 -1.53 -12.95
N ASP A 54 8.15 -2.09 -13.86
CA ASP A 54 9.48 -1.54 -14.19
C ASP A 54 9.59 -0.89 -15.59
N SER A 55 8.52 -0.26 -16.11
CA SER A 55 8.59 0.31 -17.48
C SER A 55 7.87 1.63 -17.75
N LEU A 56 7.64 2.48 -16.76
CA LEU A 56 7.05 3.82 -17.02
C LEU A 56 7.78 4.95 -16.31
N LEU A 57 8.95 5.33 -16.84
CA LEU A 57 9.56 6.65 -16.60
C LEU A 57 9.95 7.28 -17.95
N PRO A 58 9.47 8.49 -18.27
CA PRO A 58 10.05 9.28 -19.35
C PRO A 58 11.22 10.13 -18.85
N ASP A 59 12.35 10.02 -19.57
CA ASP A 59 13.48 10.96 -19.56
C ASP A 59 13.03 12.37 -19.98
N GLN A 60 13.40 13.38 -19.20
CA GLN A 60 13.31 14.79 -19.59
C GLN A 60 14.54 15.53 -19.05
N THR A 61 15.58 15.63 -19.87
CA THR A 61 16.68 16.58 -19.65
C THR A 61 16.72 17.62 -20.77
N ASP A 62 16.96 18.85 -20.31
CA ASP A 62 17.55 20.00 -20.99
C ASP A 62 16.61 21.01 -21.68
N SER A 63 16.45 22.16 -21.01
CA SER A 63 16.17 23.44 -21.66
C SER A 63 16.69 24.64 -20.84
N SER A 64 17.91 25.06 -21.22
CA SER A 64 18.35 26.42 -21.58
C SER A 64 18.13 27.64 -20.66
N CYS A 65 19.22 28.40 -20.42
CA CYS A 65 19.37 29.88 -20.50
C CYS A 65 20.61 30.27 -19.67
N GLY A 66 21.73 30.76 -20.21
CA GLY A 66 21.85 32.00 -20.97
C GLY A 66 22.33 33.12 -20.03
N SER A 67 23.62 33.10 -19.68
CA SER A 67 24.24 34.11 -18.80
C SER A 67 24.55 35.39 -19.57
N GLY A 68 24.14 36.55 -19.04
CA GLY A 68 24.45 37.86 -19.58
C GLY A 68 24.26 38.98 -18.54
N SER A 69 25.37 39.56 -18.09
CA SER A 69 25.54 40.84 -17.39
C SER A 69 26.77 41.52 -18.04
N PRO A 70 27.10 42.83 -17.88
CA PRO A 70 26.70 43.79 -16.83
C PRO A 70 26.54 45.29 -17.28
N GLY A 71 26.29 46.20 -16.31
CA GLY A 71 26.50 47.66 -16.37
C GLY A 71 25.20 48.50 -16.34
N ASP A 72 25.07 49.67 -15.71
CA ASP A 72 25.97 50.57 -14.97
C ASP A 72 25.11 51.63 -14.21
N SER A 73 25.60 52.06 -13.04
CA SER A 73 25.42 53.29 -12.23
C SER A 73 24.16 54.19 -12.23
N GLY A 74 23.65 54.47 -11.00
CA GLY A 74 22.99 55.73 -10.61
C GLY A 74 21.84 55.59 -9.57
N PRO A 75 21.77 56.39 -8.48
CA PRO A 75 20.70 56.30 -7.47
C PRO A 75 19.49 57.21 -7.83
N PRO A 76 18.27 56.80 -7.46
CA PRO A 76 17.40 57.75 -6.79
C PRO A 76 16.55 57.16 -5.66
N ASP A 77 16.26 58.05 -4.71
CA ASP A 77 15.34 57.93 -3.60
C ASP A 77 13.93 57.44 -3.97
N SER A 78 13.28 56.85 -2.97
CA SER A 78 11.84 56.84 -2.68
C SER A 78 10.82 56.65 -3.81
N SER A 79 9.92 55.69 -3.56
CA SER A 79 8.60 55.49 -4.18
C SER A 79 8.59 54.60 -5.41
N GLY A 80 8.42 53.30 -5.17
CA GLY A 80 8.12 52.36 -6.24
C GLY A 80 8.54 50.93 -5.94
N SER A 81 8.25 50.39 -4.75
CA SER A 81 8.23 48.94 -4.63
C SER A 81 6.94 48.47 -5.30
N GLY A 82 7.01 48.33 -6.63
CA GLY A 82 6.14 47.46 -7.41
C GLY A 82 6.28 46.05 -6.86
N SER A 83 5.66 45.83 -5.71
CA SER A 83 5.64 44.56 -5.02
C SER A 83 4.85 43.62 -5.90
N ASN A 84 5.55 42.87 -6.75
CA ASN A 84 5.05 41.70 -7.49
C ASN A 84 4.65 40.58 -6.52
N THR A 85 3.92 40.93 -5.45
CA THR A 85 3.35 39.97 -4.52
C THR A 85 2.16 39.34 -5.18
N SER A 86 2.22 38.02 -5.32
CA SER A 86 1.14 37.22 -5.88
C SER A 86 -0.19 37.52 -5.18
N PRO A 87 -1.33 37.38 -5.88
CA PRO A 87 -2.65 37.54 -5.27
C PRO A 87 -2.81 36.73 -3.97
N ALA A 88 -2.24 35.53 -3.90
CA ALA A 88 -2.24 34.69 -2.71
C ALA A 88 -1.49 35.34 -1.53
N SER A 89 -0.29 35.90 -1.78
CA SER A 89 0.48 36.62 -0.75
C SER A 89 -0.27 37.83 -0.21
N GLN A 90 -0.96 38.56 -1.09
CA GLN A 90 -1.78 39.72 -0.67
C GLN A 90 -2.98 39.29 0.18
N PHE A 91 -3.66 38.21 -0.21
CA PHE A 91 -4.77 37.64 0.55
C PHE A 91 -4.35 37.26 1.97
N PHE A 92 -3.32 36.40 2.11
CA PHE A 92 -2.90 35.94 3.43
C PHE A 92 -2.34 37.07 4.30
N ARG A 93 -1.70 38.09 3.72
CA ARG A 93 -1.28 39.29 4.45
C ARG A 93 -2.47 40.05 5.04
N LYS A 94 -3.55 40.22 4.27
CA LYS A 94 -4.78 40.85 4.75
C LYS A 94 -5.46 40.00 5.83
N CYS A 95 -5.53 38.67 5.66
CA CYS A 95 -6.05 37.76 6.70
C CYS A 95 -5.22 37.80 7.99
N HIS A 96 -3.91 37.97 7.87
CA HIS A 96 -3.03 38.09 9.02
C HIS A 96 -3.26 39.41 9.76
N GLN A 97 -3.33 40.53 9.02
CA GLN A 97 -3.63 41.85 9.59
C GLN A 97 -5.01 41.91 10.25
N ALA A 98 -5.99 41.21 9.69
CA ALA A 98 -7.33 41.09 10.27
C ALA A 98 -7.42 40.11 11.47
N GLY A 99 -6.33 39.41 11.81
CA GLY A 99 -6.31 38.45 12.92
C GLY A 99 -7.13 37.17 12.68
N CYS A 100 -7.60 36.93 11.45
CA CYS A 100 -8.52 35.83 11.14
C CYS A 100 -7.85 34.61 10.49
N THR A 101 -6.54 34.63 10.27
CA THR A 101 -5.82 33.54 9.57
C THR A 101 -6.03 32.19 10.24
N GLN A 102 -5.87 32.11 11.57
CA GLN A 102 -6.05 30.86 12.32
C GLN A 102 -7.50 30.36 12.26
N PHE A 103 -8.46 31.27 12.36
CA PHE A 103 -9.87 30.94 12.24
C PHE A 103 -10.20 30.32 10.87
N ILE A 104 -9.67 30.89 9.78
CA ILE A 104 -9.87 30.37 8.42
C ILE A 104 -9.35 28.92 8.30
N PHE A 105 -8.13 28.65 8.77
CA PHE A 105 -7.57 27.30 8.70
C PHE A 105 -8.28 26.31 9.64
N SER A 106 -8.74 26.77 10.80
CA SER A 106 -9.56 25.97 11.72
C SER A 106 -10.87 25.54 11.06
N GLU A 107 -11.61 26.49 10.49
CA GLU A 107 -12.88 26.19 9.78
C GLU A 107 -12.66 25.30 8.57
N PHE A 108 -11.60 25.56 7.80
CA PHE A 108 -11.24 24.73 6.66
C PHE A 108 -10.94 23.28 7.07
N THR A 109 -10.12 23.09 8.10
CA THR A 109 -9.74 21.76 8.61
C THR A 109 -10.96 21.03 9.18
N SER A 110 -11.79 21.73 9.97
CA SER A 110 -13.04 21.19 10.53
C SER A 110 -13.96 20.68 9.43
N ARG A 111 -14.21 21.52 8.40
CA ARG A 111 -15.07 21.17 7.28
C ARG A 111 -14.54 19.96 6.49
N LEU A 112 -13.24 19.92 6.21
CA LEU A 112 -12.63 18.77 5.53
C LEU A 112 -12.68 17.50 6.38
N SER A 113 -12.54 17.59 7.71
CA SER A 113 -12.68 16.44 8.61
C SER A 113 -14.08 15.84 8.49
N THR A 114 -15.12 16.67 8.59
CA THR A 114 -16.51 16.20 8.49
C THR A 114 -16.80 15.57 7.12
N ILE A 115 -16.28 16.15 6.04
CA ILE A 115 -16.41 15.55 4.70
C ILE A 115 -15.70 14.19 4.65
N THR A 116 -14.48 14.12 5.19
CA THR A 116 -13.69 12.88 5.21
C THR A 116 -14.40 11.78 6.00
N GLU A 117 -15.03 12.12 7.14
CA GLU A 117 -15.85 11.19 7.92
C GLU A 117 -17.04 10.67 7.12
N ARG A 118 -17.74 11.55 6.38
CA ARG A 118 -18.84 11.14 5.49
C ARG A 118 -18.35 10.25 4.35
N ILE A 119 -17.20 10.54 3.75
CA ILE A 119 -16.59 9.71 2.71
C ILE A 119 -16.26 8.32 3.27
N ALA A 120 -15.60 8.26 4.42
CA ALA A 120 -15.20 7.00 5.06
C ALA A 120 -16.41 6.14 5.47
N SER A 121 -17.50 6.77 5.89
CA SER A 121 -18.76 6.11 6.25
C SER A 121 -19.70 5.84 5.06
N GLN A 122 -19.28 6.14 3.83
CA GLN A 122 -20.06 5.98 2.61
C GLN A 122 -21.38 6.79 2.58
N GLN A 123 -21.39 7.94 3.25
CA GLN A 123 -22.53 8.87 3.34
C GLN A 123 -22.25 10.23 2.68
N ALA A 124 -21.12 10.36 1.98
CA ALA A 124 -20.76 11.58 1.26
C ALA A 124 -21.62 11.81 0.02
N SER A 125 -21.91 13.08 -0.27
CA SER A 125 -22.54 13.48 -1.52
C SER A 125 -21.53 13.52 -2.68
N GLU A 126 -22.03 13.67 -3.91
CA GLU A 126 -21.17 13.88 -5.08
C GLU A 126 -20.32 15.17 -4.95
N GLU A 127 -20.89 16.20 -4.32
CA GLU A 127 -20.20 17.47 -4.04
C GLU A 127 -19.04 17.26 -3.06
N ASP A 128 -19.24 16.44 -2.03
CA ASP A 128 -18.20 16.07 -1.06
C ASP A 128 -17.02 15.37 -1.74
N PHE A 129 -17.30 14.41 -2.64
CA PHE A 129 -16.27 13.72 -3.42
C PHE A 129 -15.51 14.69 -4.32
N ASN A 130 -16.23 15.48 -5.12
CA ASN A 130 -15.63 16.42 -6.07
C ASN A 130 -14.79 17.49 -5.37
N LEU A 131 -15.26 18.03 -4.24
CA LEU A 131 -14.52 19.01 -3.46
C LEU A 131 -13.23 18.40 -2.88
N THR A 132 -13.33 17.23 -2.27
CA THR A 132 -12.17 16.57 -1.65
C THR A 132 -11.12 16.19 -2.67
N LEU A 133 -11.54 15.68 -3.84
CA LEU A 133 -10.62 15.35 -4.94
C LEU A 133 -9.84 16.58 -5.40
N LYS A 134 -10.53 17.71 -5.65
CA LYS A 134 -9.87 18.96 -6.07
C LYS A 134 -8.86 19.47 -5.03
N VAL A 135 -9.18 19.36 -3.75
CA VAL A 135 -8.26 19.76 -2.67
C VAL A 135 -7.02 18.85 -2.66
N LEU A 136 -7.20 17.55 -2.79
CA LEU A 136 -6.09 16.58 -2.83
C LEU A 136 -5.20 16.80 -4.06
N GLU A 137 -5.79 17.04 -5.23
CA GLU A 137 -5.05 17.38 -6.46
C GLU A 137 -4.28 18.68 -6.32
N ALA A 138 -4.94 19.75 -5.86
CA ALA A 138 -4.32 21.06 -5.67
C ALA A 138 -3.19 21.04 -4.61
N SER A 139 -3.25 20.11 -3.65
CA SER A 139 -2.20 19.95 -2.66
C SER A 139 -0.91 19.33 -3.21
N GLY A 140 -0.99 18.57 -4.31
CA GLY A 140 0.14 17.82 -4.86
C GLY A 140 0.68 16.70 -3.94
N MET A 141 0.01 16.40 -2.82
CA MET A 141 0.53 15.46 -1.81
C MET A 141 0.19 13.99 -2.09
N LEU A 142 -0.73 13.69 -3.01
CA LEU A 142 -1.18 12.32 -3.28
C LEU A 142 -0.03 11.35 -3.62
N PRO A 143 0.94 11.69 -4.49
CA PRO A 143 2.05 10.79 -4.81
C PRO A 143 2.89 10.42 -3.57
N GLU A 144 3.17 11.39 -2.71
CA GLU A 144 3.93 11.18 -1.47
C GLU A 144 3.14 10.29 -0.49
N ILE A 145 1.84 10.54 -0.34
CA ILE A 145 0.96 9.74 0.53
C ILE A 145 0.97 8.27 0.10
N PHE A 146 0.82 7.99 -1.21
CA PHE A 146 0.82 6.61 -1.72
C PHE A 146 2.20 5.97 -1.57
N THR A 147 3.29 6.68 -1.89
CA THR A 147 4.65 6.18 -1.68
C THR A 147 4.89 5.78 -0.22
N LYS A 148 4.43 6.60 0.73
CA LYS A 148 4.55 6.29 2.16
C LYS A 148 3.74 5.05 2.54
N ARG A 149 2.55 4.86 1.97
CA ARG A 149 1.71 3.67 2.21
C ARG A 149 2.34 2.40 1.66
N ASP A 150 2.94 2.47 0.49
CA ASP A 150 3.63 1.33 -0.12
C ASP A 150 4.84 0.91 0.72
N GLN A 151 5.67 1.85 1.14
CA GLN A 151 6.81 1.57 2.02
C GLN A 151 6.38 0.95 3.36
N GLU A 152 5.27 1.43 3.94
CA GLU A 152 4.73 0.90 5.18
C GLU A 152 4.25 -0.55 5.00
N MET A 153 3.61 -0.84 3.88
CA MET A 153 3.17 -2.18 3.51
C MET A 153 4.34 -3.13 3.28
N GLU A 154 5.37 -2.72 2.55
CA GLU A 154 6.59 -3.51 2.34
C GLU A 154 7.32 -3.81 3.65
N LYS A 155 7.37 -2.84 4.56
CA LYS A 155 7.93 -3.04 5.90
C LYS A 155 7.17 -4.12 6.67
N ARG A 156 5.84 -4.05 6.68
CA ARG A 156 4.98 -5.07 7.33
C ARG A 156 5.19 -6.45 6.73
N LEU A 157 5.32 -6.55 5.41
CA LEU A 157 5.57 -7.83 4.74
C LEU A 157 6.91 -8.45 5.16
N ARG A 158 7.99 -7.66 5.22
CA ARG A 158 9.30 -8.13 5.67
C ARG A 158 9.29 -8.59 7.13
N GLU A 159 8.55 -7.91 7.99
CA GLU A 159 8.40 -8.27 9.40
C GLU A 159 7.68 -9.61 9.56
N LEU A 160 6.55 -9.80 8.88
CA LEU A 160 5.81 -11.06 8.88
C LEU A 160 6.63 -12.23 8.31
N GLN A 161 7.45 -11.98 7.29
CA GLN A 161 8.37 -12.99 6.75
C GLN A 161 9.39 -13.43 7.81
N ARG A 162 9.98 -12.47 8.54
CA ARG A 162 10.94 -12.76 9.62
C ARG A 162 10.28 -13.57 10.74
N GLU A 163 9.09 -13.18 11.17
CA GLU A 163 8.32 -13.91 12.19
C GLU A 163 8.01 -15.34 11.73
N THR A 164 7.56 -15.50 10.49
CA THR A 164 7.30 -16.81 9.89
C THR A 164 8.53 -17.71 9.90
N VAL A 165 9.70 -17.17 9.55
CA VAL A 165 10.97 -17.92 9.61
C VAL A 165 11.30 -18.32 11.05
N ALA A 166 11.17 -17.40 12.01
CA ALA A 166 11.44 -17.69 13.42
C ALA A 166 10.54 -18.81 13.97
N VAL A 167 9.24 -18.75 13.68
CA VAL A 167 8.27 -19.79 14.08
C VAL A 167 8.61 -21.14 13.44
N ARG A 168 8.98 -21.16 12.15
CA ARG A 168 9.40 -22.40 11.48
C ARG A 168 10.66 -23.00 12.10
N THR A 169 11.64 -22.17 12.43
CA THR A 169 12.88 -22.58 13.10
C THR A 169 12.59 -23.17 14.48
N ALA A 170 11.79 -22.49 15.30
CA ALA A 170 11.39 -22.97 16.63
C ALA A 170 10.66 -24.33 16.54
N ARG A 171 9.74 -24.47 15.58
CA ARG A 171 9.04 -25.73 15.33
C ARG A 171 9.98 -26.84 14.87
N SER A 172 11.05 -26.53 14.13
CA SER A 172 12.07 -27.53 13.78
C SER A 172 12.85 -27.98 15.00
N ALA A 173 13.37 -27.02 15.78
CA ALA A 173 14.10 -27.32 17.00
C ALA A 173 13.27 -28.16 17.99
N MET A 174 11.96 -27.87 18.11
CA MET A 174 11.04 -28.67 18.93
C MET A 174 10.91 -30.12 18.43
N ARG A 175 10.82 -30.33 17.10
CA ARG A 175 10.80 -31.67 16.52
C ARG A 175 12.11 -32.40 16.78
N ASP A 176 13.25 -31.74 16.61
CA ASP A 176 14.58 -32.33 16.81
C ASP A 176 14.80 -32.72 18.28
N ALA A 177 14.42 -31.84 19.22
CA ALA A 177 14.49 -32.12 20.66
C ALA A 177 13.59 -33.32 21.08
N CYS A 178 12.42 -33.44 20.45
CA CYS A 178 11.51 -34.57 20.68
C CYS A 178 12.16 -35.90 20.25
N VAL A 179 12.75 -35.96 19.06
CA VAL A 179 13.42 -37.17 18.53
C VAL A 179 14.61 -37.57 19.41
N MET A 180 15.41 -36.61 19.88
CA MET A 180 16.53 -36.88 20.79
C MET A 180 16.09 -37.46 22.13
N SER A 181 14.89 -37.11 22.61
CA SER A 181 14.35 -37.60 23.88
C SER A 181 13.88 -39.06 23.83
N PHE A 182 13.64 -39.63 22.64
CA PHE A 182 13.19 -41.02 22.46
C PHE A 182 14.32 -41.99 22.08
N THR A 183 15.54 -41.49 21.89
CA THR A 183 16.70 -42.28 21.43
C THR A 183 17.81 -42.41 22.49
N SER A 184 17.57 -41.92 23.71
CA SER A 184 18.42 -42.08 24.89
C SER A 184 17.82 -43.07 25.90
#